data_AF-A0A2V9QAM1-F1
#
_entry.id   AF-A0A2V9QAM1-F1
#
_cell.length_a   1.000
_cell.length_b   1.000
_cell.length_c   1.000
_cell.angle_alpha   90.00
_cell.angle_beta   90.00
_cell.angle_gamma   90.00
#
_symmetry.space_group_name_H-M   'P 1'
#
loop_
_entity.id
_entity.type
_entity.pdbx_description
1 polymer ?
#
loop_
_entity_poly.entity_id
_entity_poly.type
_entity_poly.pdbx_seq_one_letter_code
_entity_poly.pdbx_strand_id
1 'polypeptide(L)'
;MLAHITLLDTQPALAASVFLLTLAYEDGATLLAATLATAGKLDARLGFASAFLGIWAGDMGLYFAGTKIGGRFQQSAWLRRFVSSESLMKAQAWFARRGTLAIILSRFVPGSRLPLYVAAGALKLPVRLFGSVTGICSVVWVGAIFAALRLAPVAQFGARKSLGIFAGVLLICPWIAAKAIRFGLPRVRVFWKTYRRWEFWPAWLFYPPVALMCGWLSLKYRGLALPTIANPSFRNGGIVRESKSEILQALMSGAPEFVSDGYLLSAGPLSERMRVLRHLREEHAIPYSLVLKPNVGQRGAGFKLIACESDAKSYLGRVQADCIVQRYVRDEKEVGVFYYRTPGELHGEIFAVTEKVFPSIIGDGKSTFEELLQKDVRASLIAQTYVRRFPELHGKILKAGERLRLVEAGNHCQGCIFRDGSHLISTQLRDRIDEISRRIPGFFIGRYDIRYANDADLLRGENFKIIELNGAASEATNIYDERNSLLSAYCTLYQQWDLMYRIGRANRDRGHRPASVLAVLRDARLYAEMAQSYPVAD
;
A
#
# COMPACT_ATOMS: atom_id res chain seq x y z
N MET A 1 48.30 -8.21 -52.07
CA MET A 1 47.46 -8.86 -51.04
C MET A 1 46.67 -7.76 -50.35
N LEU A 2 45.36 -7.66 -50.63
CA LEU A 2 44.53 -6.51 -50.21
C LEU A 2 44.23 -6.56 -48.71
N ALA A 3 44.37 -5.42 -48.04
CA ALA A 3 44.06 -5.29 -46.61
C ALA A 3 42.54 -5.20 -46.40
N HIS A 4 41.97 -6.17 -45.68
CA HIS A 4 40.62 -6.03 -45.11
C HIS A 4 40.66 -5.07 -43.92
N ILE A 5 40.69 -3.76 -44.21
CA ILE A 5 40.29 -2.76 -43.22
C ILE A 5 38.76 -2.77 -43.19
N THR A 6 38.20 -3.42 -42.17
CA THR A 6 36.78 -3.28 -41.84
C THR A 6 36.48 -1.81 -41.53
N LEU A 7 35.43 -1.25 -42.14
CA LEU A 7 35.02 0.16 -41.98
C LEU A 7 34.85 0.61 -40.51
N LEU A 8 34.63 -0.36 -39.61
CA LEU A 8 34.47 -0.20 -38.17
C LEU A 8 35.76 0.16 -37.40
N ASP A 9 36.95 -0.09 -37.94
CA ASP A 9 38.23 0.11 -37.22
C ASP A 9 38.78 1.55 -37.30
N THR A 10 38.10 2.44 -38.02
CA THR A 10 38.51 3.85 -38.12
C THR A 10 38.11 4.64 -36.88
N GLN A 11 38.94 5.59 -36.45
CA GLN A 11 38.64 6.50 -35.32
C GLN A 11 37.23 7.12 -35.39
N PRO A 12 36.76 7.64 -36.56
CA PRO A 12 35.41 8.20 -36.66
C PRO A 12 34.31 7.14 -36.56
N ALA A 13 34.51 5.93 -37.09
CA ALA A 13 33.50 4.86 -36.99
C ALA A 13 33.34 4.36 -35.56
N LEU A 14 34.43 4.20 -34.80
CA LEU A 14 34.39 3.90 -33.37
C LEU A 14 33.73 5.02 -32.57
N ALA A 15 34.09 6.29 -32.85
CA ALA A 15 33.50 7.46 -32.22
C ALA A 15 31.99 7.59 -32.49
N ALA A 16 31.53 7.33 -33.73
CA ALA A 16 30.11 7.32 -34.09
C ALA A 16 29.36 6.13 -33.46
N SER A 17 29.99 4.95 -33.40
CA SER A 17 29.41 3.77 -32.75
C SER A 17 29.20 3.99 -31.25
N VAL A 18 30.17 4.62 -30.56
CA VAL A 18 30.02 5.04 -29.16
C VAL A 18 28.84 6.01 -29.01
N PHE A 19 28.77 7.06 -29.84
CA PHE A 19 27.69 8.04 -29.80
C PHE A 19 26.32 7.36 -29.93
N LEU A 20 26.11 6.53 -30.96
CA LEU A 20 24.84 5.84 -31.19
C LEU A 20 24.50 4.86 -30.06
N LEU A 21 25.49 4.15 -29.52
CA LEU A 21 25.27 3.20 -28.42
C LEU A 21 24.82 3.90 -27.13
N THR A 22 25.25 5.14 -26.86
CA THR A 22 24.77 5.88 -25.67
C THR A 22 23.26 6.11 -25.69
N LEU A 23 22.64 6.24 -26.87
CA LEU A 23 21.19 6.48 -27.00
C LEU A 23 20.35 5.27 -26.57
N ALA A 24 20.93 4.06 -26.58
CA ALA A 24 20.31 2.83 -26.10
C ALA A 24 20.82 2.40 -24.71
N TYR A 25 22.11 2.61 -24.42
CA TYR A 25 22.75 2.16 -23.19
C TYR A 25 23.94 3.06 -22.79
N GLU A 26 23.61 4.27 -22.31
CA GLU A 26 24.54 5.34 -21.87
C GLU A 26 25.77 4.82 -21.09
N ASP A 27 25.54 4.05 -20.03
CA ASP A 27 26.59 3.66 -19.09
C ASP A 27 27.55 2.61 -19.70
N GLY A 28 27.03 1.66 -20.48
CA GLY A 28 27.85 0.68 -21.19
C GLY A 28 28.61 1.28 -22.37
N ALA A 29 28.01 2.24 -23.10
CA ALA A 29 28.69 2.97 -24.17
C ALA A 29 29.86 3.82 -23.65
N THR A 30 29.69 4.47 -22.49
CA THR A 30 30.75 5.24 -21.83
C THR A 30 31.89 4.34 -21.36
N LEU A 31 31.55 3.20 -20.78
CA LEU A 31 32.51 2.17 -20.36
C LEU A 31 33.28 1.59 -21.55
N LEU A 32 32.60 1.33 -22.68
CA LEU A 32 33.23 0.90 -23.93
C LEU A 32 34.19 1.96 -24.48
N ALA A 33 33.77 3.23 -24.53
CA ALA A 33 34.61 4.34 -25.00
C ALA A 33 35.89 4.49 -24.17
N ALA A 34 35.76 4.45 -22.84
CA ALA A 34 36.90 4.51 -21.92
C ALA A 34 37.82 3.28 -22.02
N THR A 35 37.26 2.09 -22.27
CA THR A 35 38.03 0.86 -22.49
C THR A 35 38.81 0.91 -23.81
N LEU A 36 38.18 1.33 -24.91
CA LEU A 36 38.85 1.52 -26.20
C LEU A 36 39.94 2.58 -26.12
N ALA A 37 39.70 3.65 -25.35
CA ALA A 37 40.70 4.70 -25.09
C ALA A 37 41.89 4.22 -24.25
N THR A 38 41.66 3.33 -23.27
CA THR A 38 42.72 2.73 -22.46
C THR A 38 43.52 1.68 -23.25
N ALA A 39 42.87 0.99 -24.19
CA ALA A 39 43.51 0.04 -25.10
C ALA A 39 44.21 0.70 -26.32
N GLY A 40 44.27 2.03 -26.39
CA GLY A 40 44.89 2.77 -27.50
C GLY A 40 44.14 2.66 -28.85
N LYS A 41 42.96 2.04 -28.88
CA LYS A 41 42.16 1.84 -30.11
C LYS A 41 41.33 3.06 -30.49
N LEU A 42 41.00 3.92 -29.54
CA LEU A 42 40.23 5.15 -29.74
C LEU A 42 40.99 6.31 -29.08
N ASP A 43 41.14 7.46 -29.73
CA ASP A 43 41.69 8.62 -29.05
C ASP A 43 40.80 8.99 -27.84
N ALA A 44 41.43 9.26 -26.70
CA ALA A 44 40.71 9.49 -25.46
C ALA A 44 39.84 10.76 -25.48
N ARG A 45 40.22 11.78 -26.27
CA ARG A 45 39.42 13.01 -26.42
C ARG A 45 38.24 12.77 -27.33
N LEU A 46 38.42 12.05 -28.44
CA LEU A 46 37.33 11.60 -29.32
C LEU A 46 36.33 10.69 -28.59
N GLY A 47 36.82 9.68 -27.87
CA GLY A 47 35.96 8.77 -27.09
C GLY A 47 35.18 9.49 -25.98
N PHE A 48 35.82 10.42 -25.27
CA PHE A 48 35.16 11.27 -24.27
C PHE A 48 34.08 12.15 -24.92
N ALA A 49 34.42 12.85 -26.01
CA ALA A 49 33.51 13.74 -26.72
C ALA A 49 32.30 12.99 -27.27
N SER A 50 32.49 11.83 -27.90
CA SER A 50 31.39 10.99 -28.39
C SER A 50 30.46 10.50 -27.28
N ALA A 51 31.01 10.03 -26.15
CA ALA A 51 30.20 9.59 -25.03
C ALA A 51 29.42 10.76 -24.39
N PHE A 52 30.08 11.90 -24.19
CA PHE A 52 29.43 13.11 -23.67
C PHE A 52 28.31 13.62 -24.59
N LEU A 53 28.61 13.82 -25.88
CA LEU A 53 27.67 14.36 -26.86
C LEU A 53 26.47 13.43 -27.07
N GLY A 54 26.70 12.11 -27.09
CA GLY A 54 25.64 11.12 -27.25
C GLY A 54 24.66 11.12 -26.08
N ILE A 55 25.16 11.09 -24.84
CA ILE A 55 24.29 11.16 -23.66
C ILE A 55 23.56 12.51 -23.59
N TRP A 56 24.27 13.62 -23.82
CA TRP A 56 23.66 14.95 -23.75
C TRP A 56 22.60 15.15 -24.85
N ALA A 57 22.81 14.61 -26.06
CA ALA A 57 21.81 14.58 -27.11
C ALA A 57 20.59 13.71 -26.75
N GLY A 58 20.80 12.57 -26.08
CA GLY A 58 19.74 11.73 -25.52
C GLY A 58 18.90 12.48 -24.47
N ASP A 59 19.55 13.14 -23.52
CA ASP A 59 18.91 13.98 -22.50
C ASP A 59 18.06 15.10 -23.12
N MET A 60 18.59 15.79 -24.15
CA MET A 60 17.83 16.80 -24.91
C MET A 60 16.66 16.16 -25.68
N GLY A 61 16.85 14.99 -26.28
CA GLY A 61 15.81 14.25 -26.99
C GLY A 61 14.63 13.90 -26.08
N LEU A 62 14.89 13.39 -24.88
CA LEU A 62 13.86 13.09 -23.87
C LEU A 62 13.11 14.35 -23.42
N TYR A 63 13.83 15.45 -23.23
CA TYR A 63 13.22 16.74 -22.90
C TYR A 63 12.30 17.26 -24.03
N PHE A 64 12.75 17.24 -25.29
CA PHE A 64 11.92 17.69 -26.42
C PHE A 64 10.79 16.71 -26.77
N ALA A 65 10.93 15.41 -26.46
CA ALA A 65 9.80 14.49 -26.45
C ALA A 65 8.77 14.91 -25.38
N GLY A 66 9.23 15.26 -24.18
CA GLY A 66 8.42 15.81 -23.10
C GLY A 66 7.63 17.06 -23.49
N THR A 67 8.24 18.05 -24.15
CA THR A 67 7.53 19.27 -24.58
C THR A 67 6.42 18.97 -25.59
N LYS A 68 6.66 18.06 -26.55
CA LYS A 68 5.67 17.60 -27.54
C LYS A 68 4.55 16.76 -26.91
N ILE A 69 4.88 15.91 -25.95
CA ILE A 69 3.92 15.05 -25.23
C ILE A 69 3.06 15.90 -24.28
N GLY A 70 3.65 16.84 -23.53
CA GLY A 70 2.95 17.68 -22.56
C GLY A 70 1.80 18.50 -23.16
N GLY A 71 2.00 19.05 -24.37
CA GLY A 71 0.95 19.76 -25.11
C GLY A 71 -0.24 18.86 -25.51
N ARG A 72 0.00 17.57 -25.77
CA ARG A 72 -1.05 16.57 -26.05
C ARG A 72 -1.65 15.95 -24.77
N PHE A 73 -0.89 15.94 -23.67
CA PHE A 73 -1.30 15.38 -22.37
C PHE A 73 -2.51 16.10 -21.78
N GLN A 74 -2.62 17.43 -21.99
CA GLN A 74 -3.79 18.21 -21.58
C GLN A 74 -5.07 17.87 -22.37
N GLN A 75 -4.94 17.40 -23.62
CA GLN A 75 -6.07 17.16 -24.51
C GLN A 75 -6.61 15.72 -24.39
N SER A 76 -5.76 14.72 -24.20
CA SER A 76 -6.19 13.31 -24.12
C SER A 76 -6.98 12.97 -22.84
N ALA A 77 -8.15 12.34 -23.01
CA ALA A 77 -8.95 11.82 -21.89
C ALA A 77 -8.34 10.55 -21.26
N TRP A 78 -7.58 9.76 -22.03
CA TRP A 78 -6.97 8.51 -21.54
C TRP A 78 -5.82 8.78 -20.55
N LEU A 79 -5.01 9.81 -20.80
CA LEU A 79 -3.86 10.16 -19.94
C LEU A 79 -4.29 10.80 -18.61
N ARG A 80 -5.38 11.57 -18.61
CA ARG A 80 -6.02 12.09 -17.38
C ARG A 80 -6.50 11.00 -16.43
N ARG A 81 -6.73 9.76 -16.92
CA ARG A 81 -7.16 8.61 -16.11
C ARG A 81 -6.04 8.01 -15.24
N PHE A 82 -4.78 8.27 -15.57
CA PHE A 82 -3.62 7.73 -14.84
C PHE A 82 -2.89 8.75 -13.95
N VAL A 83 -3.09 10.06 -14.16
CA VAL A 83 -2.44 11.11 -13.39
C VAL A 83 -3.45 12.20 -13.02
N SER A 84 -3.76 12.35 -11.74
CA SER A 84 -4.69 13.39 -11.28
C SER A 84 -4.08 14.79 -11.43
N SER A 85 -4.93 15.77 -11.74
CA SER A 85 -4.55 17.19 -11.83
C SER A 85 -3.90 17.70 -10.54
N GLU A 86 -4.38 17.25 -9.38
CA GLU A 86 -3.80 17.57 -8.08
C GLU A 86 -2.38 16.97 -7.89
N SER A 87 -2.14 15.76 -8.42
CA SER A 87 -0.80 15.16 -8.43
C SER A 87 0.14 15.91 -9.37
N LEU A 88 -0.36 16.39 -10.51
CA LEU A 88 0.38 17.27 -11.44
C LEU A 88 0.72 18.62 -10.80
N MET A 89 -0.22 19.25 -10.07
CA MET A 89 0.04 20.50 -9.35
C MET A 89 1.02 20.32 -8.20
N LYS A 90 0.92 19.23 -7.42
CA LYS A 90 1.90 18.89 -6.38
C LYS A 90 3.27 18.58 -6.97
N ALA A 91 3.32 17.87 -8.09
CA ALA A 91 4.56 17.62 -8.83
C ALA A 91 5.16 18.94 -9.35
N GLN A 92 4.36 19.83 -9.95
CA GLN A 92 4.78 21.16 -10.39
C GLN A 92 5.32 22.01 -9.24
N ALA A 93 4.61 22.11 -8.11
CA ALA A 93 5.07 22.88 -6.95
C ALA A 93 6.36 22.29 -6.33
N TRP A 94 6.51 20.97 -6.36
CA TRP A 94 7.73 20.29 -5.92
C TRP A 94 8.90 20.51 -6.90
N PHE A 95 8.65 20.45 -8.22
CA PHE A 95 9.64 20.74 -9.26
C PHE A 95 10.03 22.22 -9.32
N ALA A 96 9.10 23.15 -9.08
CA ALA A 96 9.40 24.57 -9.03
C ALA A 96 10.36 24.90 -7.87
N ARG A 97 10.25 24.18 -6.74
CA ARG A 97 11.12 24.38 -5.56
C ARG A 97 12.42 23.56 -5.58
N ARG A 98 12.50 22.46 -6.34
CA ARG A 98 13.65 21.51 -6.30
C ARG A 98 14.06 20.90 -7.65
N GLY A 99 13.56 21.41 -8.78
CA GLY A 99 13.69 20.79 -10.10
C GLY A 99 15.14 20.55 -10.54
N THR A 100 16.00 21.54 -10.39
CA THR A 100 17.45 21.42 -10.66
C THR A 100 18.09 20.28 -9.86
N LEU A 101 17.78 20.19 -8.56
CA LEU A 101 18.26 19.12 -7.69
C LEU A 101 17.68 17.75 -8.10
N ALA A 102 16.42 17.69 -8.54
CA ALA A 102 15.79 16.47 -9.01
C ALA A 102 16.43 15.95 -10.31
N ILE A 103 16.81 16.85 -11.24
CA ILE A 103 17.54 16.52 -12.47
C ILE A 103 18.93 15.97 -12.13
N ILE A 104 19.69 16.65 -11.26
CA ILE A 104 21.01 16.19 -10.81
C ILE A 104 20.92 14.81 -10.13
N LEU A 105 19.96 14.62 -9.21
CA LEU A 105 19.78 13.36 -8.48
C LEU A 105 19.26 12.21 -9.37
N SER A 106 18.64 12.50 -10.52
CA SER A 106 18.13 11.45 -11.43
C SER A 106 19.25 10.60 -12.04
N ARG A 107 20.42 11.22 -12.29
CA ARG A 107 21.60 10.54 -12.83
C ARG A 107 22.13 9.44 -11.93
N PHE A 108 21.94 9.59 -10.63
CA PHE A 108 22.37 8.65 -9.59
C PHE A 108 21.30 7.62 -9.21
N VAL A 109 20.13 7.63 -9.85
CA VAL A 109 19.03 6.70 -9.59
C VAL A 109 18.61 6.01 -10.89
N PRO A 110 18.98 4.72 -11.09
CA PRO A 110 18.61 3.95 -12.28
C PRO A 110 17.11 4.02 -12.60
N GLY A 111 16.78 4.12 -13.90
CA GLY A 111 15.40 4.22 -14.38
C GLY A 111 14.69 5.57 -14.14
N SER A 112 15.27 6.50 -13.37
CA SER A 112 14.60 7.78 -13.05
C SER A 112 14.83 8.91 -14.06
N ARG A 113 15.89 8.82 -14.89
CA ARG A 113 16.24 9.80 -15.95
C ARG A 113 15.06 10.02 -16.91
N LEU A 114 14.59 8.96 -17.57
CA LEU A 114 13.49 9.00 -18.54
C LEU A 114 12.22 9.72 -18.02
N PRO A 115 11.59 9.30 -16.90
CA PRO A 115 10.38 9.97 -16.42
C PRO A 115 10.64 11.40 -15.95
N LEU A 116 11.81 11.72 -15.38
CA LEU A 116 12.11 13.07 -14.90
C LEU A 116 12.43 14.05 -16.03
N TYR A 117 13.08 13.60 -17.10
CA TYR A 117 13.43 14.45 -18.25
C TYR A 117 12.22 14.68 -19.17
N VAL A 118 11.40 13.65 -19.40
CA VAL A 118 10.10 13.80 -20.08
C VAL A 118 9.17 14.71 -19.28
N ALA A 119 9.13 14.59 -17.94
CA ALA A 119 8.40 15.53 -17.09
C ALA A 119 8.96 16.96 -17.15
N ALA A 120 10.29 17.13 -17.12
CA ALA A 120 10.93 18.44 -17.26
C ALA A 120 10.53 19.17 -18.56
N GLY A 121 10.45 18.42 -19.66
CA GLY A 121 9.94 18.91 -20.94
C GLY A 121 8.43 19.21 -20.92
N ALA A 122 7.62 18.31 -20.38
CA ALA A 122 6.17 18.52 -20.28
C ALA A 122 5.80 19.73 -19.41
N LEU A 123 6.65 20.05 -18.41
CA LEU A 123 6.53 21.21 -17.54
C LEU A 123 7.20 22.49 -18.10
N LYS A 124 7.77 22.45 -19.32
CA LYS A 124 8.40 23.58 -20.02
C LYS A 124 9.46 24.32 -19.18
N LEU A 125 10.38 23.58 -18.55
CA LEU A 125 11.54 24.19 -17.88
C LEU A 125 12.39 25.02 -18.87
N PRO A 126 13.17 26.02 -18.42
CA PRO A 126 14.05 26.77 -19.32
C PRO A 126 15.07 25.82 -19.98
N VAL A 127 15.05 25.71 -21.31
CA VAL A 127 15.92 24.79 -22.08
C VAL A 127 17.40 25.01 -21.74
N ARG A 128 17.81 26.27 -21.56
CA ARG A 128 19.17 26.63 -21.14
C ARG A 128 19.55 26.09 -19.76
N LEU A 129 18.63 26.07 -18.80
CA LEU A 129 18.85 25.51 -17.46
C LEU A 129 18.89 23.98 -17.52
N PHE A 130 17.96 23.35 -18.23
CA PHE A 130 17.96 21.90 -18.37
C PHE A 130 19.24 21.41 -19.06
N GLY A 131 19.59 22.01 -20.21
CA GLY A 131 20.78 21.67 -20.99
C GLY A 131 22.11 21.94 -20.29
N SER A 132 22.26 23.05 -19.54
CA SER A 132 23.49 23.29 -18.79
C SER A 132 23.66 22.31 -17.63
N VAL A 133 22.58 22.02 -16.89
CA VAL A 133 22.60 21.10 -15.74
C VAL A 133 22.88 19.67 -16.20
N THR A 134 22.18 19.16 -17.22
CA THR A 134 22.46 17.82 -17.74
C THR A 134 23.84 17.74 -18.36
N GLY A 135 24.26 18.78 -19.12
CA GLY A 135 25.59 18.86 -19.72
C GLY A 135 26.72 18.78 -18.69
N ILE A 136 26.68 19.59 -17.63
CA ILE A 136 27.65 19.54 -16.53
C ILE A 136 27.66 18.14 -15.89
N CYS A 137 26.50 17.56 -15.62
CA CYS A 137 26.44 16.22 -15.03
C CYS A 137 26.94 15.12 -15.97
N SER A 138 26.76 15.25 -17.29
CA SER A 138 27.34 14.36 -18.30
C SER A 138 28.87 14.45 -18.32
N VAL A 139 29.44 15.66 -18.31
CA VAL A 139 30.90 15.87 -18.25
C VAL A 139 31.48 15.23 -16.98
N VAL A 140 30.88 15.47 -15.82
CA VAL A 140 31.34 14.90 -14.54
C VAL A 140 31.26 13.37 -14.54
N TRP A 141 30.18 12.78 -15.07
CA TRP A 141 29.99 11.32 -15.11
C TRP A 141 30.96 10.61 -16.07
N VAL A 142 31.05 11.11 -17.31
CA VAL A 142 31.99 10.58 -18.32
C VAL A 142 33.43 10.77 -17.83
N GLY A 143 33.76 11.92 -17.24
CA GLY A 143 35.06 12.19 -16.63
C GLY A 143 35.39 11.24 -15.49
N ALA A 144 34.44 10.98 -14.58
CA ALA A 144 34.62 10.03 -13.49
C ALA A 144 34.88 8.60 -14.00
N ILE A 145 34.18 8.15 -15.04
CA ILE A 145 34.38 6.82 -15.63
C ILE A 145 35.75 6.72 -16.32
N PHE A 146 36.14 7.71 -17.13
CA PHE A 146 37.43 7.75 -17.80
C PHE A 146 38.61 7.85 -16.80
N ALA A 147 38.46 8.63 -15.73
CA ALA A 147 39.45 8.74 -14.67
C ALA A 147 39.56 7.44 -13.85
N ALA A 148 38.43 6.84 -13.47
CA ALA A 148 38.40 5.59 -12.71
C ALA A 148 39.07 4.44 -13.47
N LEU A 149 38.84 4.31 -14.79
CA LEU A 149 39.47 3.26 -15.61
C LEU A 149 40.97 3.48 -15.82
N ARG A 150 41.44 4.74 -15.86
CA ARG A 150 42.88 5.05 -15.91
C ARG A 150 43.60 4.84 -14.58
N LEU A 151 42.91 5.03 -13.46
CA LEU A 151 43.47 4.90 -12.10
C LEU A 151 43.29 3.49 -11.52
N ALA A 152 42.43 2.65 -12.10
CA ALA A 152 42.21 1.29 -11.65
C ALA A 152 43.48 0.44 -11.84
N PRO A 153 43.92 -0.33 -10.82
CA PRO A 153 44.99 -1.32 -10.97
C PRO A 153 44.48 -2.55 -11.71
N VAL A 154 44.21 -2.40 -13.02
CA VAL A 154 43.69 -3.46 -13.92
C VAL A 154 44.59 -4.70 -13.91
N ALA A 155 45.89 -4.53 -13.61
CA ALA A 155 46.89 -5.59 -13.51
C ALA A 155 46.66 -6.61 -12.38
N GLN A 156 45.99 -6.27 -11.27
CA GLN A 156 45.95 -7.14 -10.07
C GLN A 156 44.68 -8.00 -9.90
N PHE A 157 43.52 -7.58 -10.42
CA PHE A 157 42.24 -8.26 -10.12
C PHE A 157 41.51 -8.90 -11.30
N GLY A 158 42.04 -8.76 -12.52
CA GLY A 158 41.44 -9.27 -13.75
C GLY A 158 40.21 -8.47 -14.18
N ALA A 159 40.20 -8.05 -15.45
CA ALA A 159 39.29 -7.02 -15.97
C ALA A 159 37.79 -7.24 -15.69
N ARG A 160 37.31 -8.48 -15.58
CA ARG A 160 35.89 -8.78 -15.28
C ARG A 160 35.50 -8.54 -13.82
N LYS A 161 36.37 -8.82 -12.84
CA LYS A 161 36.05 -8.67 -11.40
C LYS A 161 36.17 -7.23 -10.94
N SER A 162 37.19 -6.50 -11.41
CA SER A 162 37.35 -5.07 -11.13
C SER A 162 36.18 -4.24 -11.69
N LEU A 163 35.71 -4.52 -12.91
CA LEU A 163 34.52 -3.88 -13.50
C LEU A 163 33.27 -4.02 -12.62
N GLY A 164 32.98 -5.23 -12.14
CA GLY A 164 31.77 -5.50 -11.36
C GLY A 164 31.76 -4.78 -10.01
N ILE A 165 32.90 -4.73 -9.33
CA ILE A 165 33.04 -4.03 -8.04
C ILE A 165 32.95 -2.50 -8.24
N PHE A 166 33.63 -1.95 -9.26
CA PHE A 166 33.55 -0.51 -9.56
C PHE A 166 32.16 -0.07 -9.98
N ALA A 167 31.48 -0.84 -10.84
CA ALA A 167 30.09 -0.56 -11.20
C ALA A 167 29.15 -0.61 -9.98
N GLY A 168 29.35 -1.58 -9.08
CA GLY A 168 28.64 -1.65 -7.80
C GLY A 168 28.83 -0.38 -6.95
N VAL A 169 30.07 0.04 -6.72
CA VAL A 169 30.38 1.24 -5.90
C VAL A 169 29.85 2.52 -6.54
N LEU A 170 30.07 2.72 -7.85
CA LEU A 170 29.61 3.92 -8.58
C LEU A 170 28.08 4.02 -8.73
N LEU A 171 27.35 2.90 -8.71
CA LEU A 171 25.88 2.90 -8.77
C LEU A 171 25.23 2.96 -7.37
N ILE A 172 25.82 2.30 -6.37
CA ILE A 172 25.20 2.16 -5.03
C ILE A 172 25.53 3.34 -4.12
N CYS A 173 26.78 3.83 -4.07
CA CYS A 173 27.15 4.91 -3.17
C CYS A 173 26.39 6.22 -3.45
N PRO A 174 26.21 6.65 -4.72
CA PRO A 174 25.40 7.82 -5.02
C PRO A 174 23.90 7.62 -4.76
N TRP A 175 23.38 6.39 -4.90
CA TRP A 175 21.98 6.08 -4.54
C TRP A 175 21.73 6.21 -3.02
N ILE A 176 22.68 5.76 -2.20
CA ILE A 176 22.66 5.93 -0.74
C ILE A 176 22.74 7.43 -0.38
N ALA A 177 23.69 8.17 -0.97
CA ALA A 177 23.85 9.60 -0.74
C ALA A 177 22.62 10.42 -1.18
N ALA A 178 22.03 10.09 -2.33
CA ALA A 178 20.80 10.71 -2.83
C ALA A 178 19.61 10.50 -1.87
N LYS A 179 19.50 9.30 -1.25
CA LYS A 179 18.50 9.07 -0.19
C LYS A 179 18.80 9.87 1.08
N ALA A 180 20.06 9.96 1.50
CA ALA A 180 20.45 10.76 2.67
C ALA A 180 20.05 12.25 2.51
N ILE A 181 20.36 12.83 1.35
CA ILE A 181 20.14 14.25 1.04
C ILE A 181 18.64 14.55 0.79
N ARG A 182 17.94 13.70 0.03
CA ARG A 182 16.55 14.00 -0.41
C ARG A 182 15.53 14.05 0.72
N PHE A 183 15.71 13.24 1.76
CA PHE A 183 14.74 13.07 2.84
C PHE A 183 15.08 13.86 4.12
N GLY A 184 16.37 14.17 4.35
CA GLY A 184 16.86 14.72 5.61
C GLY A 184 17.02 13.63 6.68
N LEU A 185 18.07 13.73 7.50
CA LEU A 185 18.49 12.72 8.48
C LEU A 185 17.33 12.12 9.33
N PRO A 186 16.36 12.90 9.86
CA PRO A 186 15.25 12.34 10.64
C PRO A 186 14.34 11.42 9.83
N ARG A 187 13.95 11.81 8.61
CA ARG A 187 13.05 10.99 7.76
C ARG A 187 13.76 9.77 7.17
N VAL A 188 15.06 9.86 6.93
CA VAL A 188 15.90 8.69 6.59
C VAL A 188 15.89 7.69 7.74
N ARG A 189 16.07 8.16 8.99
CA ARG A 189 16.05 7.31 10.19
C ARG A 189 14.68 6.64 10.39
N VAL A 190 13.57 7.36 10.19
CA VAL A 190 12.22 6.77 10.22
C VAL A 190 12.05 5.76 9.08
N PHE A 191 12.39 6.10 7.84
CA PHE A 191 12.32 5.18 6.70
C PHE A 191 13.07 3.86 6.95
N TRP A 192 14.28 3.91 7.50
CA TRP A 192 15.03 2.69 7.86
C TRP A 192 14.41 1.92 9.02
N LYS A 193 13.87 2.59 10.05
CA LYS A 193 13.12 1.93 11.14
C LYS A 193 11.88 1.20 10.61
N THR A 194 11.10 1.87 9.75
CA THR A 194 9.91 1.30 9.09
C THR A 194 10.30 0.16 8.13
N TYR A 195 11.36 0.31 7.33
CA TYR A 195 11.78 -0.73 6.39
C TYR A 195 12.33 -2.01 7.07
N ARG A 196 12.90 -1.90 8.28
CA ARG A 196 13.30 -3.06 9.09
C ARG A 196 12.12 -3.78 9.77
N ARG A 197 10.95 -3.14 9.85
CA ARG A 197 9.72 -3.68 10.44
C ARG A 197 8.76 -4.10 9.34
N TRP A 198 8.75 -5.40 9.06
CA TRP A 198 8.00 -5.95 7.92
C TRP A 198 6.48 -5.73 8.04
N GLU A 199 5.94 -5.53 9.25
CA GLU A 199 4.55 -5.13 9.52
C GLU A 199 4.10 -3.87 8.74
N PHE A 200 5.04 -2.96 8.42
CA PHE A 200 4.79 -1.72 7.67
C PHE A 200 5.17 -1.81 6.18
N TRP A 201 5.51 -3.00 5.67
CA TRP A 201 5.88 -3.13 4.27
C TRP A 201 4.69 -2.84 3.33
N PRO A 202 4.92 -2.14 2.21
CA PRO A 202 3.86 -1.89 1.24
C PRO A 202 3.40 -3.20 0.60
N ALA A 203 2.11 -3.26 0.23
CA ALA A 203 1.48 -4.48 -0.27
C ALA A 203 2.22 -5.13 -1.46
N TRP A 204 2.82 -4.34 -2.35
CA TRP A 204 3.60 -4.84 -3.50
C TRP A 204 4.89 -5.60 -3.10
N LEU A 205 5.39 -5.39 -1.88
CA LEU A 205 6.57 -6.09 -1.35
C LEU A 205 6.18 -7.30 -0.51
N PHE A 206 5.09 -7.22 0.25
CA PHE A 206 4.63 -8.28 1.15
C PHE A 206 3.81 -9.38 0.47
N TYR A 207 2.91 -9.04 -0.47
CA TYR A 207 2.00 -10.03 -1.06
C TYR A 207 2.51 -10.88 -2.25
N PRO A 208 3.66 -10.62 -2.93
CA PRO A 208 4.11 -11.51 -4.02
C PRO A 208 4.29 -12.99 -3.60
N PRO A 209 4.87 -13.34 -2.43
CA PRO A 209 4.91 -14.73 -1.96
C PRO A 209 3.52 -15.31 -1.74
N VAL A 210 2.58 -14.53 -1.20
CA VAL A 210 1.18 -14.96 -0.99
C VAL A 210 0.49 -15.25 -2.34
N ALA A 211 0.74 -14.44 -3.37
CA ALA A 211 0.25 -14.70 -4.72
C ALA A 211 0.81 -16.01 -5.31
N LEU A 212 2.09 -16.33 -5.06
CA LEU A 212 2.68 -17.62 -5.45
C LEU A 212 2.05 -18.80 -4.68
N MET A 213 1.78 -18.63 -3.38
CA MET A 213 1.07 -19.62 -2.57
C MET A 213 -0.34 -19.88 -3.11
N CYS A 214 -1.11 -18.83 -3.42
CA CYS A 214 -2.44 -18.96 -4.03
C CYS A 214 -2.38 -19.62 -5.41
N GLY A 215 -1.34 -19.35 -6.22
CA GLY A 215 -1.09 -20.04 -7.49
C GLY A 215 -0.84 -21.54 -7.30
N TRP A 216 0.01 -21.91 -6.33
CA TRP A 216 0.24 -23.31 -5.96
C TRP A 216 -1.03 -24.00 -5.46
N LEU A 217 -1.79 -23.36 -4.55
CA LEU A 217 -3.03 -23.91 -4.01
C LEU A 217 -4.11 -24.07 -5.09
N SER A 218 -4.16 -23.15 -6.08
CA SER A 218 -5.02 -23.26 -7.26
C SER A 218 -4.73 -24.52 -8.08
N LEU A 219 -3.46 -24.91 -8.20
CA LEU A 219 -3.04 -26.15 -8.84
C LEU A 219 -3.38 -27.37 -7.96
N LYS A 220 -2.98 -27.35 -6.69
CA LYS A 220 -3.22 -28.41 -5.68
C LYS A 220 -4.71 -28.81 -5.61
N TYR A 221 -5.61 -27.82 -5.51
CA TYR A 221 -7.06 -28.05 -5.41
C TYR A 221 -7.79 -28.05 -6.77
N ARG A 222 -7.05 -27.90 -7.88
CA ARG A 222 -7.57 -27.88 -9.26
C ARG A 222 -8.72 -26.88 -9.44
N GLY A 223 -8.49 -25.61 -9.10
CA GLY A 223 -9.49 -24.56 -9.23
C GLY A 223 -9.04 -23.20 -8.71
N LEU A 224 -8.80 -22.27 -9.64
CA LEU A 224 -8.29 -20.91 -9.35
C LEU A 224 -9.23 -20.04 -8.51
N ALA A 225 -10.55 -20.19 -8.69
CA ALA A 225 -11.55 -19.35 -8.02
C ALA A 225 -12.22 -20.02 -6.80
N LEU A 226 -11.70 -21.14 -6.29
CA LEU A 226 -12.33 -21.87 -5.17
C LEU A 226 -12.61 -21.01 -3.91
N PRO A 227 -11.77 -20.04 -3.51
CA PRO A 227 -12.10 -19.12 -2.41
C PRO A 227 -13.44 -18.36 -2.59
N THR A 228 -13.92 -18.17 -3.82
CA THR A 228 -15.19 -17.48 -4.10
C THR A 228 -16.44 -18.26 -3.71
N ILE A 229 -16.30 -19.51 -3.30
CA ILE A 229 -17.37 -20.37 -2.74
C ILE A 229 -16.98 -20.96 -1.38
N ALA A 230 -16.02 -20.33 -0.68
CA ALA A 230 -15.71 -20.70 0.69
C ALA A 230 -16.93 -20.43 1.61
N ASN A 231 -17.65 -19.32 1.40
CA ASN A 231 -18.94 -19.03 2.02
C ASN A 231 -20.04 -18.89 0.94
N PRO A 232 -20.76 -19.97 0.55
CA PRO A 232 -21.67 -19.94 -0.60
C PRO A 232 -22.86 -18.96 -0.52
N SER A 233 -23.21 -18.47 0.67
CA SER A 233 -24.25 -17.45 0.86
C SER A 233 -23.73 -16.02 0.66
N PHE A 234 -22.42 -15.80 0.74
CA PHE A 234 -21.83 -14.47 0.61
C PHE A 234 -21.46 -14.22 -0.85
N ARG A 235 -21.66 -12.99 -1.35
CA ARG A 235 -21.25 -12.60 -2.70
C ARG A 235 -19.76 -12.87 -2.90
N ASN A 236 -19.42 -13.69 -3.90
CA ASN A 236 -18.06 -14.16 -4.17
C ASN A 236 -17.35 -14.75 -2.91
N GLY A 237 -18.09 -15.41 -2.00
CA GLY A 237 -17.55 -15.98 -0.77
C GLY A 237 -17.17 -14.95 0.30
N GLY A 238 -17.41 -13.66 0.06
CA GLY A 238 -16.84 -12.56 0.83
C GLY A 238 -15.44 -12.15 0.37
N ILE A 239 -14.99 -12.53 -0.84
CA ILE A 239 -13.72 -12.04 -1.42
C ILE A 239 -13.82 -10.56 -1.83
N VAL A 240 -14.98 -10.13 -2.37
CA VAL A 240 -15.13 -8.78 -2.90
C VAL A 240 -16.61 -8.39 -3.06
N ARG A 241 -16.91 -7.13 -2.73
CA ARG A 241 -18.26 -6.53 -2.74
C ARG A 241 -19.31 -7.27 -1.89
N GLU A 242 -18.91 -7.84 -0.75
CA GLU A 242 -19.87 -8.32 0.24
C GLU A 242 -20.76 -7.17 0.77
N SER A 243 -22.03 -7.49 1.03
CA SER A 243 -23.04 -6.56 1.53
C SER A 243 -23.07 -6.67 3.04
N LYS A 244 -22.58 -5.65 3.74
CA LYS A 244 -22.50 -5.68 5.21
C LYS A 244 -23.87 -5.73 5.86
N SER A 245 -24.91 -5.18 5.22
CA SER A 245 -26.28 -5.22 5.74
C SER A 245 -26.87 -6.64 5.69
N GLU A 246 -26.58 -7.42 4.64
CA GLU A 246 -27.02 -8.82 4.55
C GLU A 246 -26.38 -9.67 5.65
N ILE A 247 -25.05 -9.53 5.84
CA ILE A 247 -24.31 -10.24 6.89
C ILE A 247 -24.79 -9.80 8.28
N LEU A 248 -24.97 -8.50 8.50
CA LEU A 248 -25.44 -7.96 9.77
C LEU A 248 -26.88 -8.39 10.08
N GLN A 249 -27.77 -8.44 9.08
CA GLN A 249 -29.14 -8.92 9.25
C GLN A 249 -29.16 -10.42 9.61
N ALA A 250 -28.36 -11.25 8.94
CA ALA A 250 -28.24 -12.66 9.29
C ALA A 250 -27.71 -12.86 10.73
N LEU A 251 -26.74 -12.04 11.15
CA LEU A 251 -26.23 -12.01 12.53
C LEU A 251 -27.31 -11.57 13.53
N MET A 252 -28.03 -10.48 13.25
CA MET A 252 -29.10 -9.96 14.13
C MET A 252 -30.29 -10.91 14.22
N SER A 253 -30.62 -11.66 13.16
CA SER A 253 -31.66 -12.69 13.21
C SER A 253 -31.19 -13.97 13.91
N GLY A 254 -29.90 -14.31 13.80
CA GLY A 254 -29.33 -15.51 14.39
C GLY A 254 -28.99 -15.36 15.87
N ALA A 255 -28.35 -14.28 16.28
CA ALA A 255 -27.81 -14.08 17.62
C ALA A 255 -27.83 -12.59 18.04
N PRO A 256 -29.01 -11.95 18.11
CA PRO A 256 -29.14 -10.50 18.41
C PRO A 256 -28.44 -10.08 19.72
N GLU A 257 -28.41 -10.98 20.71
CA GLU A 257 -27.77 -10.78 22.00
C GLU A 257 -26.25 -10.56 21.90
N PHE A 258 -25.59 -11.07 20.88
CA PHE A 258 -24.13 -10.94 20.64
C PHE A 258 -23.76 -9.92 19.56
N VAL A 259 -24.71 -9.15 19.02
CA VAL A 259 -24.49 -8.31 17.83
C VAL A 259 -24.76 -6.83 18.14
N SER A 260 -23.97 -5.93 17.53
CA SER A 260 -24.27 -4.50 17.52
C SER A 260 -25.24 -4.20 16.38
N ASP A 261 -26.50 -3.95 16.73
CA ASP A 261 -27.60 -3.68 15.81
C ASP A 261 -27.29 -2.55 14.82
N GLY A 262 -27.74 -2.73 13.58
CA GLY A 262 -27.59 -1.71 12.55
C GLY A 262 -28.42 -1.97 11.30
N TYR A 263 -28.76 -0.87 10.64
CA TYR A 263 -29.87 -0.80 9.69
C TYR A 263 -29.42 -0.12 8.39
N LEU A 264 -29.95 -0.59 7.25
CA LEU A 264 -29.61 -0.07 5.94
C LEU A 264 -30.22 1.32 5.71
N LEU A 265 -29.38 2.29 5.36
CA LEU A 265 -29.75 3.62 4.91
C LEU A 265 -29.32 3.79 3.44
N SER A 266 -30.28 3.54 2.55
CA SER A 266 -30.09 3.59 1.10
C SER A 266 -29.49 4.92 0.61
N ALA A 267 -28.81 4.86 -0.53
CA ALA A 267 -28.43 6.02 -1.33
C ALA A 267 -29.67 6.82 -1.76
N GLY A 268 -29.52 8.14 -1.93
CA GLY A 268 -30.62 9.05 -2.26
C GLY A 268 -30.33 10.51 -1.89
N PRO A 269 -31.32 11.41 -2.05
CA PRO A 269 -31.20 12.82 -1.69
C PRO A 269 -30.89 13.01 -0.19
N LEU A 270 -30.03 13.98 0.14
CA LEU A 270 -29.60 14.22 1.53
C LEU A 270 -30.78 14.48 2.48
N SER A 271 -31.79 15.24 2.06
CA SER A 271 -33.00 15.53 2.85
C SER A 271 -33.76 14.26 3.24
N GLU A 272 -33.94 13.33 2.29
CA GLU A 272 -34.59 12.05 2.52
C GLU A 272 -33.75 11.16 3.44
N ARG A 273 -32.44 11.06 3.20
CA ARG A 273 -31.55 10.24 4.03
C ARG A 273 -31.46 10.74 5.47
N MET A 274 -31.50 12.06 5.68
CA MET A 274 -31.60 12.63 7.03
C MET A 274 -32.95 12.31 7.70
N ARG A 275 -34.06 12.31 6.95
CA ARG A 275 -35.39 11.89 7.46
C ARG A 275 -35.39 10.42 7.87
N VAL A 276 -34.90 9.53 7.01
CA VAL A 276 -34.81 8.09 7.29
C VAL A 276 -33.85 7.81 8.45
N LEU A 277 -32.72 8.51 8.54
CA LEU A 277 -31.80 8.40 9.67
C LEU A 277 -32.47 8.76 11.02
N ARG A 278 -33.28 9.83 11.08
CA ARG A 278 -34.02 10.17 12.30
C ARG A 278 -35.01 9.07 12.67
N HIS A 279 -35.79 8.62 11.69
CA HIS A 279 -36.77 7.54 11.88
C HIS A 279 -36.13 6.24 12.42
N LEU A 280 -35.09 5.73 11.77
CA LEU A 280 -34.35 4.53 12.23
C LEU A 280 -33.77 4.69 13.64
N ARG A 281 -33.33 5.90 14.00
CA ARG A 281 -32.80 6.18 15.34
C ARG A 281 -33.88 6.22 16.40
N GLU A 282 -35.06 6.74 16.07
CA GLU A 282 -36.22 6.80 16.97
C GLU A 282 -36.83 5.41 17.15
N GLU A 283 -37.06 4.69 16.05
CA GLU A 283 -37.63 3.32 16.03
C GLU A 283 -36.78 2.31 16.81
N HIS A 284 -35.45 2.38 16.69
CA HIS A 284 -34.52 1.42 17.31
C HIS A 284 -33.77 2.02 18.52
N ALA A 285 -34.19 3.18 19.04
CA ALA A 285 -33.57 3.88 20.16
C ALA A 285 -32.02 4.00 20.03
N ILE A 286 -31.53 4.41 18.86
CA ILE A 286 -30.10 4.61 18.59
C ILE A 286 -29.72 6.06 18.93
N PRO A 287 -28.94 6.30 20.01
CA PRO A 287 -28.51 7.65 20.36
C PRO A 287 -27.53 8.20 19.32
N TYR A 288 -27.32 9.52 19.30
CA TYR A 288 -26.07 10.05 18.75
C TYR A 288 -24.90 9.56 19.62
N SER A 289 -23.72 9.33 19.03
CA SER A 289 -22.85 8.16 19.29
C SER A 289 -23.28 6.92 18.49
N LEU A 290 -23.45 7.08 17.17
CA LEU A 290 -23.70 5.97 16.24
C LEU A 290 -22.61 5.91 15.17
N VAL A 291 -22.47 4.78 14.51
CA VAL A 291 -21.56 4.60 13.37
C VAL A 291 -22.33 4.76 12.07
N LEU A 292 -21.78 5.56 11.15
CA LEU A 292 -22.10 5.45 9.73
C LEU A 292 -20.92 4.79 9.01
N LYS A 293 -21.19 3.77 8.21
CA LYS A 293 -20.21 3.12 7.32
C LYS A 293 -20.86 2.73 5.99
N PRO A 294 -20.16 2.73 4.84
CA PRO A 294 -20.72 2.25 3.58
C PRO A 294 -21.13 0.77 3.67
N ASN A 295 -22.23 0.39 3.03
CA ASN A 295 -22.68 -1.01 3.00
C ASN A 295 -21.66 -1.93 2.30
N VAL A 296 -20.95 -1.39 1.30
CA VAL A 296 -19.85 -2.08 0.60
C VAL A 296 -18.55 -1.35 0.90
N GLY A 297 -17.69 -1.93 1.75
CA GLY A 297 -16.44 -1.28 2.16
C GLY A 297 -15.45 -2.25 2.79
N GLN A 298 -14.16 -2.17 2.45
CA GLN A 298 -13.11 -2.98 3.06
C GLN A 298 -12.20 -2.13 3.95
N ARG A 299 -11.53 -2.76 4.93
CA ARG A 299 -10.49 -2.13 5.77
C ARG A 299 -10.95 -0.81 6.42
N GLY A 300 -12.18 -0.79 6.94
CA GLY A 300 -12.80 0.38 7.59
C GLY A 300 -13.02 1.61 6.69
N ALA A 301 -12.86 1.52 5.36
CA ALA A 301 -13.01 2.67 4.47
C ALA A 301 -14.41 3.31 4.61
N GLY A 302 -14.45 4.62 4.86
CA GLY A 302 -15.68 5.36 5.12
C GLY A 302 -16.32 5.15 6.50
N PHE A 303 -15.68 4.46 7.45
CA PHE A 303 -16.16 4.42 8.84
C PHE A 303 -16.13 5.82 9.46
N LYS A 304 -17.24 6.24 10.06
CA LYS A 304 -17.31 7.48 10.84
C LYS A 304 -18.15 7.34 12.12
N LEU A 305 -17.67 7.88 13.23
CA LEU A 305 -18.45 8.08 14.44
C LEU A 305 -19.25 9.39 14.35
N ILE A 306 -20.54 9.33 14.62
CA ILE A 306 -21.49 10.43 14.50
C ILE A 306 -21.94 10.86 15.90
N ALA A 307 -21.40 11.97 16.38
CA ALA A 307 -21.68 12.52 17.70
C ALA A 307 -22.90 13.46 17.70
N CYS A 308 -23.27 14.03 16.56
CA CYS A 308 -24.45 14.90 16.40
C CYS A 308 -25.07 14.87 14.99
N GLU A 309 -26.21 15.55 14.80
CA GLU A 309 -26.88 15.65 13.48
C GLU A 309 -26.01 16.37 12.43
N SER A 310 -25.15 17.31 12.85
CA SER A 310 -24.22 18.01 11.95
C SER A 310 -23.20 17.05 11.33
N ASP A 311 -22.67 16.11 12.12
CA ASP A 311 -21.75 15.08 11.64
C ASP A 311 -22.42 14.18 10.60
N ALA A 312 -23.66 13.76 10.87
CA ALA A 312 -24.45 12.95 9.96
C ALA A 312 -24.71 13.68 8.63
N LYS A 313 -25.11 14.95 8.68
CA LYS A 313 -25.33 15.79 7.51
C LYS A 313 -24.05 15.97 6.68
N SER A 314 -22.92 16.20 7.34
CA SER A 314 -21.60 16.33 6.72
C SER A 314 -21.14 15.03 6.06
N TYR A 315 -21.35 13.88 6.72
CA TYR A 315 -21.01 12.57 6.19
C TYR A 315 -21.91 12.16 5.01
N LEU A 316 -23.24 12.21 5.17
CA LEU A 316 -24.21 11.78 4.15
C LEU A 316 -24.23 12.72 2.93
N GLY A 317 -23.83 13.99 3.09
CA GLY A 317 -23.62 14.90 1.97
C GLY A 317 -22.38 14.59 1.12
N ARG A 318 -21.43 13.80 1.64
CA ARG A 318 -20.22 13.35 0.93
C ARG A 318 -20.37 11.93 0.39
N VAL A 319 -20.87 11.00 1.20
CA VAL A 319 -20.97 9.57 0.84
C VAL A 319 -22.32 9.30 0.17
N GLN A 320 -22.32 9.23 -1.16
CA GLN A 320 -23.54 9.00 -1.97
C GLN A 320 -23.92 7.52 -2.13
N ALA A 321 -23.20 6.59 -1.49
CA ALA A 321 -23.51 5.16 -1.50
C ALA A 321 -24.45 4.76 -0.34
N ASP A 322 -25.05 3.57 -0.43
CA ASP A 322 -25.75 2.93 0.68
C ASP A 322 -24.86 2.87 1.93
N CYS A 323 -25.44 3.17 3.08
CA CYS A 323 -24.75 3.19 4.37
C CYS A 323 -25.46 2.28 5.37
N ILE A 324 -24.76 1.90 6.43
CA ILE A 324 -25.34 1.26 7.61
C ILE A 324 -25.33 2.28 8.74
N VAL A 325 -26.48 2.46 9.38
CA VAL A 325 -26.65 3.14 10.67
C VAL A 325 -26.49 2.07 11.74
N GLN A 326 -25.34 2.02 12.41
CA GLN A 326 -25.05 0.98 13.42
C GLN A 326 -24.89 1.61 14.81
N ARG A 327 -25.38 0.95 15.86
CA ARG A 327 -25.08 1.36 17.24
C ARG A 327 -23.57 1.34 17.48
N TYR A 328 -23.05 2.31 18.23
CA TYR A 328 -21.65 2.29 18.65
C TYR A 328 -21.48 1.48 19.94
N VAL A 329 -20.60 0.47 19.92
CA VAL A 329 -20.22 -0.30 21.11
C VAL A 329 -19.09 0.44 21.84
N ARG A 330 -19.36 0.84 23.08
CA ARG A 330 -18.46 1.69 23.90
C ARG A 330 -17.36 0.91 24.61
N ASP A 331 -17.38 -0.42 24.57
CA ASP A 331 -16.38 -1.24 25.23
C ASP A 331 -14.96 -0.94 24.70
N GLU A 332 -13.98 -0.91 25.60
CA GLU A 332 -12.64 -0.42 25.28
C GLU A 332 -11.77 -1.40 24.50
N LYS A 333 -12.05 -2.71 24.59
CA LYS A 333 -11.25 -3.75 23.92
C LYS A 333 -11.92 -4.20 22.64
N GLU A 334 -11.11 -4.49 21.64
CA GLU A 334 -11.55 -5.05 20.36
C GLU A 334 -10.64 -6.22 19.98
N VAL A 335 -11.22 -7.33 19.51
CA VAL A 335 -10.50 -8.49 18.98
C VAL A 335 -11.03 -8.88 17.62
N GLY A 336 -10.14 -9.42 16.78
CA GLY A 336 -10.49 -10.12 15.54
C GLY A 336 -10.38 -11.63 15.75
N VAL A 337 -11.49 -12.34 15.89
CA VAL A 337 -11.55 -13.81 16.00
C VAL A 337 -11.70 -14.42 14.62
N PHE A 338 -10.66 -15.09 14.13
CA PHE A 338 -10.67 -15.79 12.85
C PHE A 338 -11.18 -17.21 13.05
N TYR A 339 -12.35 -17.51 12.48
CA TYR A 339 -13.08 -18.77 12.64
C TYR A 339 -13.13 -19.53 11.32
N TYR A 340 -13.13 -20.87 11.39
CA TYR A 340 -13.46 -21.72 10.26
C TYR A 340 -14.17 -23.02 10.66
N ARG A 341 -14.82 -23.68 9.71
CA ARG A 341 -15.43 -25.01 9.82
C ARG A 341 -15.44 -25.67 8.45
N THR A 342 -15.01 -26.92 8.33
CA THR A 342 -15.07 -27.61 7.03
C THR A 342 -16.52 -28.02 6.73
N PRO A 343 -17.03 -27.86 5.49
CA PRO A 343 -18.35 -28.34 5.10
C PRO A 343 -18.55 -29.83 5.43
N GLY A 344 -19.49 -30.11 6.35
CA GLY A 344 -19.79 -31.46 6.85
C GLY A 344 -19.31 -31.73 8.28
N GLU A 345 -18.44 -30.89 8.84
CA GLU A 345 -18.04 -30.98 10.25
C GLU A 345 -19.13 -30.40 11.17
N LEU A 346 -19.32 -31.03 12.34
CA LEU A 346 -20.33 -30.65 13.33
C LEU A 346 -19.98 -29.35 14.08
N HIS A 347 -18.67 -29.10 14.24
CA HIS A 347 -18.09 -27.98 14.98
C HIS A 347 -17.02 -27.29 14.14
N GLY A 348 -16.94 -25.97 14.24
CA GLY A 348 -15.80 -25.18 13.79
C GLY A 348 -14.75 -24.94 14.86
N GLU A 349 -13.67 -24.27 14.44
CA GLU A 349 -12.48 -23.97 15.23
C GLU A 349 -12.06 -22.50 15.09
N ILE A 350 -11.41 -21.96 16.12
CA ILE A 350 -10.76 -20.64 16.06
C ILE A 350 -9.33 -20.85 15.54
N PHE A 351 -9.06 -20.36 14.33
CA PHE A 351 -7.75 -20.43 13.70
C PHE A 351 -6.75 -19.44 14.32
N ALA A 352 -7.21 -18.24 14.65
CA ALA A 352 -6.37 -17.18 15.21
C ALA A 352 -7.22 -16.13 15.94
N VAL A 353 -6.63 -15.45 16.92
CA VAL A 353 -7.20 -14.25 17.56
C VAL A 353 -6.21 -13.10 17.46
N THR A 354 -6.70 -11.96 16.98
CA THR A 354 -5.96 -10.70 16.90
C THR A 354 -6.45 -9.76 17.99
N GLU A 355 -5.64 -9.43 18.99
CA GLU A 355 -5.92 -8.30 19.87
C GLU A 355 -5.70 -6.99 19.10
N LYS A 356 -6.61 -6.03 19.28
CA LYS A 356 -6.50 -4.71 18.66
C LYS A 356 -6.30 -3.65 19.73
N VAL A 357 -5.05 -3.23 19.89
CA VAL A 357 -4.63 -2.25 20.88
C VAL A 357 -4.72 -0.84 20.28
N PHE A 358 -5.47 0.03 20.93
CA PHE A 358 -5.64 1.44 20.54
C PHE A 358 -4.54 2.30 21.20
N PRO A 359 -3.48 2.72 20.47
CA PRO A 359 -2.44 3.56 21.06
C PRO A 359 -3.00 4.92 21.50
N SER A 360 -2.40 5.45 22.56
CA SER A 360 -2.71 6.76 23.11
C SER A 360 -1.43 7.48 23.51
N ILE A 361 -1.36 8.78 23.27
CA ILE A 361 -0.32 9.65 23.85
C ILE A 361 -0.86 10.33 25.11
N ILE A 362 0.07 10.76 25.97
CA ILE A 362 -0.24 11.52 27.19
C ILE A 362 0.43 12.90 27.04
N GLY A 363 -0.31 13.97 27.26
CA GLY A 363 0.22 15.32 27.26
C GLY A 363 1.20 15.55 28.41
N ASP A 364 2.30 16.25 28.14
CA ASP A 364 3.31 16.67 29.13
C ASP A 364 3.18 18.16 29.51
N GLY A 365 2.19 18.86 28.95
CA GLY A 365 1.96 20.29 29.16
C GLY A 365 3.01 21.21 28.53
N LYS A 366 3.94 20.68 27.71
CA LYS A 366 5.08 21.43 27.15
C LYS A 366 5.30 21.20 25.66
N SER A 367 5.06 19.97 25.19
CA SER A 367 5.31 19.54 23.82
C SER A 367 4.05 19.67 22.98
N THR A 368 4.23 20.02 21.71
CA THR A 368 3.16 19.96 20.71
C THR A 368 2.72 18.52 20.44
N PHE A 369 1.50 18.37 19.91
CA PHE A 369 0.96 17.09 19.43
C PHE A 369 1.94 16.35 18.52
N GLU A 370 2.54 17.05 17.56
CA GLU A 370 3.55 16.51 16.66
C GLU A 370 4.80 16.00 17.39
N GLU A 371 5.30 16.75 18.38
CA GLU A 371 6.47 16.37 19.16
C GLU A 371 6.20 15.15 20.05
N LEU A 372 5.02 15.05 20.66
CA LEU A 372 4.59 13.86 21.40
C LEU A 372 4.55 12.63 20.49
N LEU A 373 4.00 12.76 19.27
CA LEU A 373 4.01 11.69 18.26
C LEU A 373 5.43 11.33 17.79
N GLN A 374 6.37 12.28 17.73
CA GLN A 374 7.77 11.99 17.37
C GLN A 374 8.59 11.38 18.51
N LYS A 375 8.25 11.67 19.77
CA LYS A 375 8.86 11.05 20.95
C LYS A 375 8.48 9.58 21.10
N ASP A 376 7.24 9.22 20.77
CA ASP A 376 6.78 7.83 20.84
C ASP A 376 7.44 6.93 19.78
N VAL A 377 7.92 5.76 20.23
CA VAL A 377 8.72 4.83 19.42
C VAL A 377 7.94 4.25 18.24
N ARG A 378 6.63 4.02 18.38
CA ARG A 378 5.78 3.39 17.36
C ARG A 378 4.95 4.42 16.61
N ALA A 379 4.40 5.42 17.28
CA ALA A 379 3.61 6.46 16.64
C ALA A 379 4.46 7.32 15.68
N SER A 380 5.74 7.54 15.97
CA SER A 380 6.66 8.26 15.07
C SER A 380 6.81 7.62 13.69
N LEU A 381 6.58 6.29 13.57
CA LEU A 381 6.66 5.57 12.29
C LEU A 381 5.50 5.90 11.34
N ILE A 382 4.36 6.32 11.89
CA ILE A 382 3.10 6.59 11.17
C ILE A 382 2.48 7.95 11.51
N ALA A 383 3.25 8.86 12.11
CA ALA A 383 2.78 10.15 12.63
C ALA A 383 2.01 10.99 11.60
N GLN A 384 2.34 10.90 10.31
CA GLN A 384 1.61 11.60 9.24
C GLN A 384 0.16 11.13 9.07
N THR A 385 -0.19 9.91 9.49
CA THR A 385 -1.58 9.43 9.52
C THR A 385 -2.33 10.09 10.67
N TYR A 386 -1.75 10.14 11.87
CA TYR A 386 -2.36 10.81 13.03
C TYR A 386 -2.50 12.33 12.83
N VAL A 387 -1.48 13.02 12.32
CA VAL A 387 -1.57 14.47 12.02
C VAL A 387 -2.64 14.79 10.98
N ARG A 388 -2.93 13.88 10.04
CA ARG A 388 -4.04 14.06 9.08
C ARG A 388 -5.41 13.75 9.67
N ARG A 389 -5.50 12.95 10.74
CA ARG A 389 -6.74 12.63 11.47
C ARG A 389 -7.16 13.76 12.41
N PHE A 390 -6.20 14.40 13.07
CA PHE A 390 -6.42 15.46 14.06
C PHE A 390 -5.89 16.84 13.60
N PRO A 391 -6.40 17.42 12.49
CA PRO A 391 -5.93 18.71 11.99
C PRO A 391 -6.15 19.86 13.00
N GLU A 392 -7.17 19.76 13.85
CA GLU A 392 -7.47 20.71 14.92
C GLU A 392 -6.48 20.66 16.09
N LEU A 393 -5.63 19.64 16.18
CA LEU A 393 -4.55 19.54 17.17
C LEU A 393 -3.18 20.01 16.64
N HIS A 394 -3.10 20.42 15.37
CA HIS A 394 -1.85 20.85 14.75
C HIS A 394 -1.17 21.97 15.53
N GLY A 395 0.06 21.72 16.01
CA GLY A 395 0.84 22.69 16.81
C GLY A 395 0.29 22.99 18.20
N LYS A 396 -0.78 22.32 18.66
CA LYS A 396 -1.31 22.48 20.02
C LYS A 396 -0.51 21.67 21.03
N ILE A 397 -0.38 22.20 22.25
CA ILE A 397 0.17 21.50 23.41
C ILE A 397 -0.98 20.82 24.15
N LEU A 398 -0.88 19.51 24.38
CA LEU A 398 -1.85 18.75 25.20
C LEU A 398 -1.58 19.01 26.69
N LYS A 399 -2.63 19.09 27.51
CA LYS A 399 -2.51 19.34 28.95
C LYS A 399 -1.75 18.20 29.63
N ALA A 400 -1.03 18.53 30.72
CA ALA A 400 -0.31 17.53 31.49
C ALA A 400 -1.29 16.44 32.01
N GLY A 401 -1.02 15.17 31.67
CA GLY A 401 -1.87 14.03 32.03
C GLY A 401 -3.07 13.77 31.10
N GLU A 402 -3.32 14.63 30.10
CA GLU A 402 -4.39 14.44 29.11
C GLU A 402 -4.07 13.24 28.21
N ARG A 403 -4.90 12.19 28.26
CA ARG A 403 -4.73 10.97 27.44
C ARG A 403 -5.55 11.08 26.16
N LEU A 404 -4.87 11.18 25.02
CA LEU A 404 -5.48 11.21 23.69
C LEU A 404 -5.32 9.85 23.01
N ARG A 405 -6.44 9.16 22.71
CA ARG A 405 -6.48 7.96 21.86
C ARG A 405 -6.28 8.35 20.39
N LEU A 406 -5.40 7.64 19.67
CA LEU A 406 -4.97 8.02 18.30
C LEU A 406 -5.78 7.37 17.16
N VAL A 407 -6.60 6.38 17.48
CA VAL A 407 -7.46 5.60 16.56
C VAL A 407 -8.69 5.14 17.32
N GLU A 408 -9.88 5.26 16.71
CA GLU A 408 -11.11 4.74 17.31
C GLU A 408 -11.51 3.37 16.74
N ALA A 409 -11.08 3.04 15.52
CA ALA A 409 -11.36 1.76 14.86
C ALA A 409 -10.14 0.81 14.83
N GLY A 410 -10.39 -0.50 14.96
CA GLY A 410 -9.38 -1.55 14.96
C GLY A 410 -8.77 -1.84 13.58
N ASN A 411 -8.01 -0.88 13.04
CA ASN A 411 -7.45 -0.89 11.68
C ASN A 411 -5.94 -0.60 11.67
N HIS A 412 -5.13 -1.60 11.31
CA HIS A 412 -3.67 -1.51 11.33
C HIS A 412 -3.11 -0.36 10.47
N CYS A 413 -3.62 -0.21 9.24
CA CYS A 413 -3.18 0.86 8.32
C CYS A 413 -3.48 2.27 8.84
N GLN A 414 -4.40 2.40 9.80
CA GLN A 414 -4.79 3.66 10.42
C GLN A 414 -4.06 3.95 11.74
N GLY A 415 -3.31 2.97 12.25
CA GLY A 415 -2.47 3.07 13.44
C GLY A 415 -2.90 2.23 14.64
N CYS A 416 -3.95 1.40 14.52
CA CYS A 416 -4.21 0.39 15.53
C CYS A 416 -3.05 -0.63 15.57
N ILE A 417 -2.69 -1.10 16.76
CA ILE A 417 -1.62 -2.08 16.95
C ILE A 417 -2.27 -3.46 17.03
N PHE A 418 -1.88 -4.36 16.14
CA PHE A 418 -2.34 -5.74 16.19
C PHE A 418 -1.35 -6.59 16.99
N ARG A 419 -1.88 -7.47 17.84
CA ARG A 419 -1.11 -8.43 18.63
C ARG A 419 -1.71 -9.82 18.50
N ASP A 420 -0.87 -10.83 18.69
CA ASP A 420 -1.31 -12.20 18.84
C ASP A 420 -2.02 -12.40 20.17
N GLY A 421 -3.32 -12.67 20.08
CA GLY A 421 -4.25 -12.89 21.18
C GLY A 421 -4.57 -14.36 21.41
N SER A 422 -3.66 -15.29 21.07
CA SER A 422 -3.86 -16.73 21.29
C SER A 422 -4.26 -17.10 22.72
N HIS A 423 -3.85 -16.30 23.71
CA HIS A 423 -4.24 -16.45 25.12
C HIS A 423 -5.73 -16.22 25.40
N LEU A 424 -6.48 -15.63 24.46
CA LEU A 424 -7.93 -15.43 24.52
C LEU A 424 -8.72 -16.59 23.86
N ILE A 425 -8.03 -17.64 23.37
CA ILE A 425 -8.68 -18.82 22.81
C ILE A 425 -9.07 -19.77 23.94
N SER A 426 -10.36 -20.10 24.01
CA SER A 426 -10.91 -21.12 24.90
C SER A 426 -11.92 -22.00 24.17
N THR A 427 -12.23 -23.16 24.75
CA THR A 427 -13.30 -24.06 24.27
C THR A 427 -14.65 -23.34 24.29
N GLN A 428 -14.95 -22.57 25.32
CA GLN A 428 -16.22 -21.87 25.49
C GLN A 428 -16.40 -20.74 24.45
N LEU A 429 -15.35 -19.95 24.19
CA LEU A 429 -15.38 -18.93 23.14
C LEU A 429 -15.51 -19.58 21.75
N ARG A 430 -14.77 -20.67 21.49
CA ARG A 430 -14.90 -21.43 20.25
C ARG A 430 -16.34 -21.92 20.05
N ASP A 431 -16.92 -22.56 21.06
CA ASP A 431 -18.25 -23.16 20.98
C ASP A 431 -19.33 -22.09 20.80
N ARG A 432 -19.19 -20.92 21.43
CA ARG A 432 -20.08 -19.77 21.19
C ARG A 432 -19.96 -19.22 19.77
N ILE A 433 -18.73 -19.03 19.27
CA ILE A 433 -18.50 -18.50 17.91
C ILE A 433 -18.95 -19.52 16.85
N ASP A 434 -18.77 -20.82 17.08
CA ASP A 434 -19.34 -21.89 16.26
C ASP A 434 -20.88 -21.85 16.28
N GLU A 435 -21.51 -21.77 17.46
CA GLU A 435 -22.97 -21.65 17.58
C GLU A 435 -23.52 -20.48 16.75
N ILE A 436 -22.96 -19.28 16.90
CA ILE A 436 -23.35 -18.09 16.13
C ILE A 436 -23.11 -18.33 14.64
N SER A 437 -21.95 -18.88 14.27
CA SER A 437 -21.59 -19.18 12.87
C SER A 437 -22.52 -20.19 12.21
N ARG A 438 -23.02 -21.18 12.96
CA ARG A 438 -23.95 -22.21 12.47
C ARG A 438 -25.33 -21.64 12.14
N ARG A 439 -25.75 -20.55 12.80
CA ARG A 439 -27.00 -19.84 12.53
C ARG A 439 -26.95 -18.98 11.25
N ILE A 440 -25.76 -18.78 10.65
CA ILE A 440 -25.59 -18.07 9.36
C ILE A 440 -25.54 -19.12 8.23
N PRO A 441 -26.58 -19.24 7.38
CA PRO A 441 -26.59 -20.23 6.29
C PRO A 441 -25.40 -20.02 5.36
N GLY A 442 -24.72 -21.09 4.98
CA GLY A 442 -23.61 -21.03 4.02
C GLY A 442 -22.33 -20.34 4.51
N PHE A 443 -22.20 -20.01 5.80
CA PHE A 443 -20.95 -19.48 6.38
C PHE A 443 -20.06 -20.59 6.95
N PHE A 444 -18.78 -20.54 6.59
CA PHE A 444 -17.77 -21.54 6.92
C PHE A 444 -16.40 -20.96 7.30
N ILE A 445 -16.04 -19.74 6.90
CA ILE A 445 -14.73 -19.16 7.21
C ILE A 445 -14.74 -17.62 7.13
N GLY A 446 -14.20 -16.96 8.15
CA GLY A 446 -14.14 -15.51 8.20
C GLY A 446 -13.59 -14.96 9.51
N ARG A 447 -13.55 -13.63 9.63
CA ARG A 447 -13.12 -12.95 10.86
C ARG A 447 -14.26 -12.12 11.46
N TYR A 448 -14.63 -12.47 12.68
CA TYR A 448 -15.46 -11.66 13.56
C TYR A 448 -14.61 -10.56 14.18
N ASP A 449 -15.01 -9.30 13.98
CA ASP A 449 -14.48 -8.18 14.75
C ASP A 449 -15.47 -7.91 15.90
N ILE A 450 -14.99 -8.04 17.14
CA ILE A 450 -15.77 -8.11 18.38
C ILE A 450 -15.27 -7.05 19.36
N ARG A 451 -16.19 -6.36 20.02
CA ARG A 451 -15.91 -5.51 21.18
C ARG A 451 -16.46 -6.11 22.47
N TYR A 452 -15.74 -5.88 23.56
CA TYR A 452 -15.99 -6.52 24.86
C TYR A 452 -15.26 -5.77 25.98
N ALA A 453 -15.73 -5.89 27.21
CA ALA A 453 -15.14 -5.18 28.36
C ALA A 453 -14.07 -6.00 29.12
N ASN A 454 -14.29 -7.32 29.25
CA ASN A 454 -13.49 -8.19 30.13
C ASN A 454 -13.02 -9.46 29.41
N ASP A 455 -11.73 -9.78 29.52
CA ASP A 455 -11.12 -10.96 28.88
C ASP A 455 -11.69 -12.26 29.46
N ALA A 456 -12.02 -12.29 30.75
CA ALA A 456 -12.60 -13.47 31.40
C ALA A 456 -14.01 -13.79 30.87
N ASP A 457 -14.79 -12.76 30.52
CA ASP A 457 -16.14 -12.93 29.95
C ASP A 457 -16.05 -13.39 28.49
N LEU A 458 -15.15 -12.78 27.71
CA LEU A 458 -14.84 -13.22 26.35
C LEU A 458 -14.37 -14.69 26.35
N LEU A 459 -13.49 -15.08 27.26
CA LEU A 459 -13.04 -16.46 27.45
C LEU A 459 -14.15 -17.44 27.84
N ARG A 460 -15.31 -16.98 28.34
CA ARG A 460 -16.50 -17.82 28.55
C ARG A 460 -17.50 -17.78 27.39
N GLY A 461 -17.24 -16.98 26.35
CA GLY A 461 -18.19 -16.74 25.26
C GLY A 461 -19.38 -15.88 25.71
N GLU A 462 -19.14 -14.91 26.57
CA GLU A 462 -20.13 -14.04 27.23
C GLU A 462 -19.82 -12.54 27.02
N ASN A 463 -20.82 -11.68 27.21
CA ASN A 463 -20.71 -10.21 27.33
C ASN A 463 -19.83 -9.52 26.25
N PHE A 464 -20.03 -9.90 24.99
CA PHE A 464 -19.37 -9.28 23.83
C PHE A 464 -20.36 -8.87 22.74
N LYS A 465 -19.94 -7.97 21.85
CA LYS A 465 -20.69 -7.49 20.69
C LYS A 465 -19.88 -7.59 19.40
N ILE A 466 -20.36 -8.38 18.46
CA ILE A 466 -19.90 -8.44 17.07
C ILE A 466 -20.26 -7.12 16.39
N ILE A 467 -19.26 -6.38 15.92
CA ILE A 467 -19.42 -5.11 15.20
C ILE A 467 -19.30 -5.29 13.68
N GLU A 468 -18.57 -6.31 13.24
CA GLU A 468 -18.38 -6.65 11.82
C GLU A 468 -18.03 -8.15 11.68
N LEU A 469 -18.52 -8.78 10.62
CA LEU A 469 -18.09 -10.12 10.19
C LEU A 469 -17.62 -10.00 8.74
N ASN A 470 -16.37 -10.40 8.50
CA ASN A 470 -15.70 -10.34 7.21
C ASN A 470 -15.62 -11.75 6.63
N GLY A 471 -16.00 -11.97 5.37
CA GLY A 471 -15.94 -13.29 4.74
C GLY A 471 -14.52 -13.70 4.29
N ALA A 472 -14.43 -14.35 3.13
CA ALA A 472 -13.19 -14.96 2.63
C ALA A 472 -12.04 -13.98 2.33
N ALA A 473 -12.29 -12.67 2.22
CA ALA A 473 -11.25 -11.64 2.11
C ALA A 473 -10.54 -11.33 3.43
N SER A 474 -11.03 -11.84 4.56
CA SER A 474 -10.41 -11.63 5.86
C SER A 474 -9.03 -12.29 5.93
N GLU A 475 -8.16 -11.69 6.74
CA GLU A 475 -6.80 -12.16 7.00
C GLU A 475 -6.67 -12.44 8.49
N ALA A 476 -5.87 -13.46 8.85
CA ALA A 476 -5.44 -13.75 10.21
C ALA A 476 -4.47 -12.64 10.66
N THR A 477 -5.05 -11.53 11.10
CA THR A 477 -4.35 -10.26 11.32
C THR A 477 -3.36 -10.26 12.50
N ASN A 478 -3.33 -11.33 13.30
CA ASN A 478 -2.35 -11.57 14.35
C ASN A 478 -0.93 -11.73 13.78
N ILE A 479 -0.77 -12.04 12.49
CA ILE A 479 0.54 -12.03 11.83
C ILE A 479 1.28 -10.70 12.06
N TYR A 480 0.57 -9.57 12.10
CA TYR A 480 1.13 -8.22 12.22
C TYR A 480 1.67 -7.88 13.62
N ASP A 481 1.64 -8.82 14.58
CA ASP A 481 2.37 -8.65 15.84
C ASP A 481 3.87 -8.43 15.58
N GLU A 482 4.46 -7.40 16.18
CA GLU A 482 5.88 -7.07 16.03
C GLU A 482 6.83 -8.16 16.57
N ARG A 483 6.31 -9.12 17.35
CA ARG A 483 7.01 -10.33 17.82
C ARG A 483 7.15 -11.40 16.73
N ASN A 484 6.34 -11.36 15.67
CA ASN A 484 6.36 -12.37 14.61
C ASN A 484 7.52 -12.18 13.62
N SER A 485 8.12 -13.30 13.23
CA SER A 485 9.03 -13.32 12.08
C SER A 485 8.24 -13.29 10.77
N LEU A 486 8.83 -12.72 9.72
CA LEU A 486 8.24 -12.71 8.38
C LEU A 486 7.94 -14.13 7.85
N LEU A 487 8.77 -15.12 8.23
CA LEU A 487 8.53 -16.52 7.88
C LEU A 487 7.29 -17.06 8.60
N SER A 488 7.13 -16.78 9.90
CA SER A 488 5.95 -17.18 10.68
C SER A 488 4.66 -16.61 10.07
N ALA A 489 4.67 -15.33 9.73
CA ALA A 489 3.55 -14.66 9.05
C ALA A 489 3.16 -15.35 7.73
N TYR A 490 4.14 -15.71 6.90
CA TYR A 490 3.91 -16.45 5.67
C TYR A 490 3.43 -17.90 5.90
N CYS A 491 3.87 -18.57 6.96
CA CYS A 491 3.35 -19.88 7.35
C CYS A 491 1.87 -19.81 7.77
N THR A 492 1.48 -18.83 8.59
CA THR A 492 0.07 -18.60 8.98
C THR A 492 -0.79 -18.26 7.77
N LEU A 493 -0.30 -17.40 6.86
CA LEU A 493 -0.99 -17.09 5.60
C LEU A 493 -1.16 -18.33 4.72
N TYR A 494 -0.14 -19.17 4.59
CA TYR A 494 -0.25 -20.41 3.82
C TYR A 494 -1.33 -21.33 4.40
N GLN A 495 -1.35 -21.54 5.72
CA GLN A 495 -2.37 -22.33 6.40
C GLN A 495 -3.79 -21.75 6.18
N GLN A 496 -3.96 -20.43 6.35
CA GLN A 496 -5.23 -19.75 6.14
C GLN A 496 -5.75 -19.92 4.70
N TRP A 497 -4.87 -19.76 3.70
CA TRP A 497 -5.24 -19.97 2.30
C TRP A 497 -5.50 -21.46 2.00
N ASP A 498 -4.74 -22.40 2.57
CA ASP A 498 -5.01 -23.84 2.41
C ASP A 498 -6.41 -24.21 2.94
N LEU A 499 -6.80 -23.70 4.12
CA LEU A 499 -8.16 -23.81 4.65
C LEU A 499 -9.19 -23.23 3.67
N MET A 500 -8.94 -22.04 3.13
CA MET A 500 -9.84 -21.36 2.18
C MET A 500 -10.07 -22.19 0.91
N TYR A 501 -9.01 -22.75 0.31
CA TYR A 501 -9.12 -23.61 -0.87
C TYR A 501 -9.73 -24.98 -0.53
N ARG A 502 -9.47 -25.54 0.66
CA ARG A 502 -10.06 -26.80 1.15
C ARG A 502 -11.57 -26.69 1.36
N ILE A 503 -12.04 -25.61 1.99
CA ILE A 503 -13.46 -25.31 2.19
C ILE A 503 -14.14 -25.04 0.84
N GLY A 504 -13.52 -24.24 -0.03
CA GLY A 504 -14.02 -24.00 -1.39
C GLY A 504 -14.09 -25.28 -2.23
N ARG A 505 -13.13 -26.21 -2.08
CA ARG A 505 -13.14 -27.54 -2.69
C ARG A 505 -14.33 -28.36 -2.18
N ALA A 506 -14.53 -28.44 -0.86
CA ALA A 506 -15.65 -29.19 -0.27
C ALA A 506 -17.02 -28.62 -0.68
N ASN A 507 -17.17 -27.30 -0.76
CA ASN A 507 -18.40 -26.68 -1.29
C ASN A 507 -18.59 -26.91 -2.79
N ARG A 508 -17.52 -26.99 -3.60
CA ARG A 508 -17.64 -27.42 -5.01
C ARG A 508 -18.17 -28.84 -5.12
N ASP A 509 -17.68 -29.74 -4.27
CA ASP A 509 -18.10 -31.15 -4.28
C ASP A 509 -19.55 -31.32 -3.78
N ARG A 510 -20.06 -30.34 -3.03
CA ARG A 510 -21.49 -30.17 -2.67
C ARG A 510 -22.32 -29.46 -3.75
N GLY A 511 -21.76 -29.20 -4.93
CA GLY A 511 -22.47 -28.64 -6.10
C GLY A 511 -22.35 -27.12 -6.31
N HIS A 512 -21.69 -26.38 -5.42
CA HIS A 512 -21.50 -24.93 -5.61
C HIS A 512 -20.50 -24.63 -6.73
N ARG A 513 -20.74 -23.58 -7.52
CA ARG A 513 -19.91 -23.21 -8.67
C ARG A 513 -19.09 -21.94 -8.37
N PRO A 514 -17.75 -21.98 -8.47
CA PRO A 514 -16.91 -20.79 -8.34
C PRO A 514 -17.30 -19.67 -9.31
N ALA A 515 -17.15 -18.42 -8.88
CA ALA A 515 -17.28 -17.26 -9.75
C ALA A 515 -16.19 -17.28 -10.84
N SER A 516 -16.46 -16.70 -12.01
CA SER A 516 -15.43 -16.54 -13.03
C SER A 516 -14.39 -15.50 -12.58
N VAL A 517 -13.12 -15.72 -12.93
CA VAL A 517 -12.02 -14.77 -12.59
C VAL A 517 -12.33 -13.36 -13.11
N LEU A 518 -12.94 -13.25 -14.28
CA LEU A 518 -13.37 -11.99 -14.88
C LEU A 518 -14.47 -11.29 -14.05
N ALA A 519 -15.40 -12.03 -13.44
CA ALA A 519 -16.41 -11.47 -12.55
C ALA A 519 -15.79 -10.92 -11.26
N VAL A 520 -14.84 -11.65 -10.66
CA VAL A 520 -14.10 -11.19 -9.47
C VAL A 520 -13.28 -9.92 -9.77
N LEU A 521 -12.56 -9.90 -10.91
CA LEU A 521 -11.80 -8.72 -11.34
C LEU A 521 -12.71 -7.51 -11.64
N ARG A 522 -13.89 -7.74 -12.22
CA ARG A 522 -14.90 -6.70 -12.43
C ARG A 522 -15.42 -6.13 -11.11
N ASP A 523 -15.78 -6.99 -10.15
CA ASP A 523 -16.26 -6.56 -8.84
C ASP A 523 -15.15 -5.84 -8.04
N ALA A 524 -13.89 -6.26 -8.15
CA ALA A 524 -12.74 -5.56 -7.55
C ALA A 524 -12.50 -4.18 -8.16
N ARG A 525 -12.64 -4.03 -9.48
CA ARG A 525 -12.54 -2.72 -10.15
C ARG A 525 -13.68 -1.78 -9.74
N LEU A 526 -14.92 -2.28 -9.71
CA LEU A 526 -16.08 -1.50 -9.27
C LEU A 526 -15.90 -1.03 -7.82
N TYR A 527 -15.42 -1.90 -6.93
CA TYR A 527 -15.07 -1.52 -5.56
C TYR A 527 -13.98 -0.44 -5.51
N ALA A 528 -12.90 -0.57 -6.30
CA ALA A 528 -11.83 0.42 -6.34
C ALA A 528 -12.29 1.79 -6.88
N GLU A 529 -13.28 1.83 -7.78
CA GLU A 529 -13.91 3.07 -8.27
C GLU A 529 -14.84 3.66 -7.18
N MET A 530 -15.62 2.85 -6.46
CA MET A 530 -16.46 3.30 -5.33
C MET A 530 -15.64 3.85 -4.14
N ALA A 531 -14.60 3.15 -3.72
CA ALA A 531 -13.81 3.46 -2.52
C ALA A 531 -13.07 4.81 -2.60
N GLN A 532 -12.83 5.34 -3.81
CA GLN A 532 -12.26 6.68 -4.02
C GLN A 532 -13.19 7.82 -3.55
N SER A 533 -14.49 7.56 -3.41
CA SER A 533 -15.48 8.53 -2.92
C SER A 533 -15.63 8.57 -1.39
N TYR A 534 -15.03 7.63 -0.68
CA TYR A 534 -15.22 7.49 0.76
C TYR A 534 -14.29 8.42 1.56
N PRO A 535 -14.76 9.01 2.68
CA PRO A 535 -13.91 9.80 3.55
C PRO A 535 -12.81 8.93 4.18
N VAL A 536 -11.75 9.60 4.64
CA VAL A 536 -10.77 8.99 5.55
C VAL A 536 -11.52 8.45 6.76
N ALA A 537 -11.21 7.22 7.16
CA ALA A 537 -11.80 6.59 8.34
C ALA A 537 -11.30 7.26 9.63
N ASP A 538 -12.24 7.52 10.54
CA ASP A 538 -11.96 7.98 11.91
C ASP A 538 -11.07 6.96 12.67
#